data_AF-E6PH15-F1
#
_entry.id   AF-E6PH15-F1
#
_cell.length_a   1.000
_cell.length_b   1.000
_cell.length_c   1.000
_cell.angle_alpha   90.00
_cell.angle_beta   90.00
_cell.angle_gamma   90.00
#
_symmetry.space_group_name_H-M   'P 1'
#
loop_
_entity.id
_entity.type
_entity.pdbx_description
1 polymer ?
#
loop_
_entity_poly.entity_id
_entity_poly.type
_entity_poly.pdbx_seq_one_letter_code
_entity_poly.pdbx_strand_id
1 'polypeptide(L)'
;MRIARAGRGAVWTCYTNACMAPAELWLQVLAWTKTLFEATKAAIDLEQTFQKYARDPETIREAQRVSIAFSTYSLAEVESLLHRLEGCRERFISQGGGKDRAKCICSVLNEARDGNGGQLPLIDDWRNIYDQLQCSRAGLAGESQQS
;
A
#
# COMPACT_ATOMS: atom_id res chain seq x y z
N MET A 1 -20.50 -11.28 -41.46
CA MET A 1 -20.28 -12.33 -40.44
C MET A 1 -18.99 -13.06 -40.83
N ARG A 2 -17.91 -13.17 -40.05
CA ARG A 2 -17.65 -12.97 -38.62
C ARG A 2 -16.27 -12.32 -38.44
N ILE A 3 -16.17 -11.51 -37.39
CA ILE A 3 -14.94 -10.90 -36.86
C ILE A 3 -14.20 -11.99 -36.07
N ALA A 4 -12.92 -12.23 -36.37
CA ALA A 4 -12.05 -13.00 -35.48
C ALA A 4 -11.31 -12.02 -34.55
N ARG A 5 -11.85 -11.85 -33.34
CA ARG A 5 -11.13 -11.33 -32.17
C ARG A 5 -10.86 -12.51 -31.24
N ALA A 6 -9.61 -12.74 -30.86
CA ALA A 6 -9.17 -13.13 -29.51
C ALA A 6 -7.72 -13.66 -29.56
N GLY A 7 -6.76 -12.79 -29.31
CA GLY A 7 -5.45 -13.16 -28.77
C GLY A 7 -5.34 -12.60 -27.36
N ARG A 8 -6.12 -13.14 -26.41
CA ARG A 8 -6.03 -12.83 -24.99
C ARG A 8 -5.53 -14.06 -24.26
N GLY A 9 -4.41 -13.91 -23.56
CA GLY A 9 -3.89 -14.93 -22.67
C GLY A 9 -2.38 -14.87 -22.53
N ALA A 10 -1.83 -13.77 -22.01
CA ALA A 10 -0.56 -13.85 -21.31
C ALA A 10 -0.81 -14.66 -20.04
N VAL A 11 -0.66 -15.98 -20.15
CA VAL A 11 -0.73 -16.89 -19.01
C VAL A 11 0.59 -16.76 -18.27
N TRP A 12 0.64 -15.87 -17.29
CA TRP A 12 1.74 -15.82 -16.32
C TRP A 12 1.63 -17.06 -15.43
N THR A 13 2.23 -18.16 -15.88
CA THR A 13 2.24 -19.42 -15.13
C THR A 13 3.36 -19.37 -14.10
N CYS A 14 3.06 -18.79 -12.93
CA CYS A 14 3.87 -18.99 -11.74
C CYS A 14 3.40 -20.30 -11.08
N TYR A 15 4.10 -21.42 -11.36
CA TYR A 15 3.88 -22.65 -10.62
C TYR A 15 4.43 -22.45 -9.20
N THR A 16 3.56 -22.57 -8.19
CA THR A 16 3.83 -22.63 -6.74
C THR A 16 4.40 -21.35 -6.06
N ASN A 17 3.51 -20.62 -5.35
CA ASN A 17 3.71 -19.74 -4.18
C ASN A 17 4.83 -18.68 -4.11
N ALA A 18 5.66 -18.49 -5.14
CA ALA A 18 6.80 -17.57 -5.05
C ALA A 18 6.97 -16.70 -6.31
N CYS A 19 5.88 -16.14 -6.84
CA CYS A 19 6.06 -15.06 -7.81
C CYS A 19 6.41 -13.77 -7.07
N MET A 20 7.55 -13.21 -7.45
CA MET A 20 8.00 -11.90 -6.97
C MET A 20 6.94 -10.85 -7.33
N ALA A 21 6.65 -9.93 -6.41
CA ALA A 21 5.69 -8.87 -6.67
C ALA A 21 6.18 -7.93 -7.78
N PRO A 22 5.39 -7.69 -8.84
CA PRO A 22 5.81 -6.81 -9.94
C PRO A 22 5.84 -5.33 -9.50
N ALA A 23 6.62 -4.52 -10.21
CA ALA A 23 6.77 -3.10 -9.92
C ALA A 23 5.42 -2.34 -9.97
N GLU A 24 4.50 -2.77 -10.84
CA GLU A 24 3.16 -2.19 -10.96
C GLU A 24 2.33 -2.38 -9.69
N LEU A 25 2.51 -3.48 -8.97
CA LEU A 25 1.80 -3.71 -7.72
C LEU A 25 2.38 -2.84 -6.61
N TRP A 26 3.71 -2.75 -6.54
CA TRP A 26 4.39 -1.82 -5.64
C TRP A 26 4.00 -0.36 -5.91
N LEU A 27 3.88 0.06 -7.17
CA LEU A 27 3.44 1.41 -7.53
C LEU A 27 2.06 1.72 -6.92
N GLN A 28 1.13 0.77 -6.97
CA GLN A 28 -0.19 0.95 -6.35
C GLN A 28 -0.11 1.09 -4.84
N VAL A 29 0.70 0.25 -4.16
CA VAL A 29 0.92 0.34 -2.71
C VAL A 29 1.50 1.70 -2.33
N LEU A 30 2.52 2.18 -3.05
CA LEU A 30 3.15 3.47 -2.78
C LEU A 30 2.18 4.63 -3.03
N ALA A 31 1.49 4.63 -4.17
CA ALA A 31 0.55 5.70 -4.53
C ALA A 31 -0.65 5.78 -3.57
N TRP A 32 -1.19 4.65 -3.13
CA TRP A 32 -2.26 4.63 -2.14
C TRP A 32 -1.76 5.07 -0.75
N THR A 33 -0.57 4.63 -0.33
CA THR A 33 0.01 5.04 0.95
C THR A 33 0.16 6.56 1.01
N LYS A 34 0.73 7.19 -0.03
CA LYS A 34 0.86 8.66 -0.12
C LYS A 34 -0.48 9.36 -0.16
N THR A 35 -1.42 8.87 -0.98
CA THR A 35 -2.78 9.43 -1.10
C THR A 35 -3.53 9.41 0.22
N LEU A 36 -3.55 8.27 0.91
CA LEU A 36 -4.25 8.12 2.17
C LEU A 36 -3.59 8.97 3.26
N PHE A 37 -2.27 9.10 3.25
CA PHE A 37 -1.56 10.00 4.15
C PHE A 37 -1.97 11.47 3.92
N GLU A 38 -2.04 11.94 2.68
CA GLU A 38 -2.54 13.29 2.37
C GLU A 38 -3.99 13.48 2.84
N ALA A 39 -4.83 12.45 2.69
CA ALA A 39 -6.21 12.47 3.17
C ALA A 39 -6.35 12.47 4.71
N THR A 40 -5.27 12.24 5.46
CA THR A 40 -5.25 12.47 6.92
C THR A 40 -5.08 13.94 7.28
N LYS A 41 -4.50 14.74 6.38
CA LYS A 41 -4.16 16.15 6.62
C LYS A 41 -5.24 17.11 6.14
N ALA A 42 -5.90 16.77 5.03
CA ALA A 42 -6.91 17.62 4.41
C ALA A 42 -8.03 16.80 3.74
N ALA A 43 -9.15 17.45 3.46
CA ALA A 43 -10.14 16.90 2.55
C ALA A 43 -9.59 16.99 1.12
N ILE A 44 -9.43 15.85 0.46
CA ILE A 44 -8.87 15.74 -0.90
C ILE A 44 -9.74 14.82 -1.76
N ASP A 45 -9.62 14.97 -3.08
CA ASP A 45 -10.07 13.95 -4.02
C ASP A 45 -9.07 12.79 -4.02
N LEU A 46 -9.50 11.65 -3.48
CA LEU A 46 -8.67 10.45 -3.35
C LEU A 46 -8.24 9.89 -4.71
N GLU A 47 -9.14 9.85 -5.69
CA GLU A 47 -8.84 9.26 -6.99
C GLU A 47 -7.87 10.16 -7.76
N GLN A 48 -8.14 11.47 -7.79
CA GLN A 48 -7.25 12.43 -8.44
C GLN A 48 -5.84 12.42 -7.80
N THR A 49 -5.77 12.34 -6.47
CA THR A 49 -4.49 12.29 -5.75
C THR A 49 -3.76 10.98 -5.98
N PHE A 50 -4.48 9.85 -6.04
CA PHE A 50 -3.90 8.56 -6.43
C PHE A 50 -3.32 8.64 -7.84
N GLN A 51 -4.07 9.14 -8.82
CA GLN A 51 -3.59 9.28 -10.20
C GLN A 51 -2.37 10.21 -10.29
N LYS A 52 -2.28 11.24 -9.46
CA LYS A 52 -1.09 12.10 -9.34
C LYS A 52 0.13 11.27 -8.93
N TYR A 53 0.05 10.49 -7.84
CA TYR A 53 1.19 9.70 -7.37
C TYR A 53 1.49 8.48 -8.25
N ALA A 54 0.48 7.87 -8.88
CA ALA A 54 0.67 6.76 -9.82
C ALA A 54 1.41 7.19 -11.10
N ARG A 55 1.42 8.49 -11.43
CA ARG A 55 2.12 9.07 -12.58
C ARG A 55 3.36 9.87 -12.19
N ASP A 56 3.65 9.96 -10.89
CA ASP A 56 4.79 10.68 -10.38
C ASP A 56 6.10 9.92 -10.70
N PRO A 57 7.05 10.51 -11.43
CA PRO A 57 8.29 9.82 -11.83
C PRO A 57 9.09 9.27 -10.65
N GLU A 58 9.10 9.98 -9.52
CA GLU A 58 9.82 9.52 -8.32
C GLU A 58 9.12 8.31 -7.70
N THR A 59 7.79 8.32 -7.61
CA THR A 59 7.02 7.16 -7.13
C THR A 59 7.16 5.94 -8.05
N ILE A 60 7.23 6.14 -9.38
CA ILE A 60 7.49 5.06 -10.35
C ILE A 60 8.90 4.50 -10.19
N ARG A 61 9.91 5.37 -10.10
CA ARG A 61 11.31 4.96 -9.89
C ARG A 61 11.44 4.17 -8.60
N GLU A 62 10.77 4.63 -7.55
CA GLU A 62 10.78 3.95 -6.26
C GLU A 62 10.11 2.58 -6.34
N ALA A 63 8.96 2.46 -7.02
CA ALA A 63 8.28 1.19 -7.25
C ALA A 63 9.18 0.15 -7.93
N GLN A 64 9.96 0.59 -8.93
CA GLN A 64 10.96 -0.26 -9.58
C GLN A 64 12.05 -0.69 -8.60
N ARG A 65 12.61 0.25 -7.85
CA ARG A 65 13.66 -0.04 -6.86
C ARG A 65 13.18 -1.04 -5.81
N VAL A 66 12.00 -0.84 -5.22
CA VAL A 66 11.48 -1.70 -4.15
C VAL A 66 11.13 -3.10 -4.67
N SER A 67 10.64 -3.24 -5.90
CA SER A 67 10.39 -4.57 -6.50
C SER A 67 11.66 -5.42 -6.63
N ILE A 68 12.82 -4.78 -6.79
CA ILE A 68 14.12 -5.44 -6.86
C ILE A 68 14.65 -5.69 -5.43
N ALA A 69 14.64 -4.66 -4.59
CA ALA A 69 15.20 -4.69 -3.24
C ALA A 69 14.44 -5.63 -2.29
N PHE A 70 13.12 -5.72 -2.44
CA PHE A 70 12.23 -6.61 -1.70
C PHE A 70 11.74 -7.77 -2.57
N SER A 71 12.62 -8.29 -3.41
CA SER A 71 12.35 -9.45 -4.28
C SER A 71 11.93 -10.71 -3.51
N THR A 72 12.21 -10.78 -2.21
CA THR A 72 11.78 -11.87 -1.33
C THR A 72 10.33 -11.74 -0.87
N TYR A 73 9.70 -10.56 -1.01
CA TYR A 73 8.26 -10.43 -0.77
C TYR A 73 7.52 -11.19 -1.87
N SER A 74 6.69 -12.14 -1.44
CA SER A 74 5.78 -12.84 -2.32
C SER A 74 4.73 -11.87 -2.87
N LEU A 75 4.21 -12.19 -4.06
CA LEU A 75 3.07 -11.49 -4.65
C LEU A 75 1.92 -11.36 -3.65
N ALA A 76 1.59 -12.43 -2.92
CA ALA A 76 0.51 -12.47 -1.94
C ALA A 76 0.72 -11.49 -0.77
N GLU A 77 1.97 -11.30 -0.31
CA GLU A 77 2.26 -10.32 0.76
C GLU A 77 2.03 -8.89 0.27
N VAL A 78 2.46 -8.56 -0.95
CA VAL A 78 2.26 -7.22 -1.50
C VAL A 78 0.79 -6.98 -1.87
N GLU A 79 0.07 -8.01 -2.33
CA GLU A 79 -1.38 -7.95 -2.53
C GLU A 79 -2.13 -7.74 -1.21
N SER A 80 -1.71 -8.38 -0.12
CA SER A 80 -2.27 -8.13 1.22
C SER A 80 -2.12 -6.67 1.63
N LEU A 81 -0.95 -6.07 1.42
CA LEU A 81 -0.72 -4.64 1.70
C LEU A 81 -1.65 -3.76 0.87
N LEU A 82 -1.77 -4.03 -0.44
CA LEU A 82 -2.66 -3.26 -1.32
C LEU A 82 -4.12 -3.39 -0.88
N HIS A 83 -4.60 -4.61 -0.63
CA HIS A 83 -5.97 -4.85 -0.22
C HIS A 83 -6.34 -4.10 1.07
N ARG A 84 -5.40 -4.02 2.02
CA ARG A 84 -5.61 -3.27 3.27
C ARG A 84 -5.65 -1.76 3.04
N LEU A 85 -4.82 -1.23 2.13
CA LEU A 85 -4.87 0.18 1.73
C LEU A 85 -6.21 0.49 1.03
N GLU A 86 -6.71 -0.39 0.18
CA GLU A 86 -8.05 -0.26 -0.42
C GLU A 86 -9.15 -0.27 0.64
N GLY A 87 -9.07 -1.16 1.64
CA GLY A 87 -9.97 -1.14 2.80
C GLY A 87 -9.85 0.14 3.64
N CYS A 88 -8.68 0.78 3.70
CA CYS A 88 -8.54 2.12 4.28
C CYS A 88 -9.26 3.18 3.45
N ARG A 89 -9.10 3.16 2.12
CA ARG A 89 -9.81 4.06 1.20
C ARG A 89 -11.32 3.97 1.38
N GLU A 90 -11.88 2.76 1.39
CA GLU A 90 -13.33 2.54 1.56
C GLU A 90 -13.84 3.11 2.90
N ARG A 91 -13.07 2.93 3.98
CA ARG A 91 -13.39 3.52 5.29
C ARG A 91 -13.32 5.04 5.28
N PHE A 92 -12.34 5.64 4.59
CA PHE A 92 -12.23 7.10 4.50
C PHE A 92 -13.41 7.71 3.75
N ILE A 93 -13.91 7.02 2.72
CA ILE A 93 -15.09 7.41 1.94
C ILE A 93 -16.37 7.28 2.78
N SER A 94 -16.54 6.16 3.47
CA SER A 94 -17.79 5.83 4.18
C SER A 94 -17.95 6.52 5.54
N GLN A 95 -16.85 6.76 6.28
CA GLN A 95 -16.90 7.23 7.68
C GLN A 95 -16.48 8.69 7.86
N GLY A 96 -16.00 9.38 6.81
CA GLY A 96 -15.54 10.77 6.91
C GLY A 96 -14.18 10.94 7.59
N GLY A 97 -13.85 12.17 8.01
CA GLY A 97 -12.55 12.57 8.57
C GLY A 97 -12.40 12.26 10.06
N GLY A 98 -11.23 11.79 10.50
CA GLY A 98 -10.98 11.55 11.93
C GLY A 98 -9.69 10.79 12.24
N LYS A 99 -9.39 10.62 13.54
CA LYS A 99 -8.20 9.90 14.05
C LYS A 99 -8.10 8.46 13.56
N ASP A 100 -9.21 7.84 13.17
CA ASP A 100 -9.24 6.47 12.65
C ASP A 100 -8.58 6.34 11.27
N ARG A 101 -8.44 7.46 10.55
CA ARG A 101 -7.71 7.50 9.28
C ARG A 101 -6.23 7.15 9.44
N ALA A 102 -5.60 7.75 10.46
CA ALA A 102 -4.20 7.48 10.79
C ALA A 102 -4.00 6.03 11.26
N LYS A 103 -4.91 5.50 12.10
CA LYS A 103 -4.83 4.11 12.58
C LYS A 103 -4.80 3.09 11.44
N CYS A 104 -5.60 3.32 10.40
CA CYS A 104 -5.67 2.42 9.26
C CYS A 104 -4.33 2.30 8.53
N ILE A 105 -3.71 3.45 8.23
CA ILE A 105 -2.40 3.49 7.57
C ILE A 105 -1.32 2.88 8.48
N CYS A 106 -1.36 3.19 9.79
CA CYS A 106 -0.42 2.61 10.75
C CYS A 106 -0.50 1.08 10.82
N SER A 107 -1.70 0.49 10.68
CA SER A 107 -1.85 -0.97 10.62
C SER A 107 -1.10 -1.57 9.43
N VAL A 108 -1.15 -0.94 8.26
CA VAL A 108 -0.45 -1.41 7.06
C VAL A 108 1.07 -1.29 7.23
N LEU A 109 1.55 -0.16 7.73
CA LEU A 109 2.98 0.06 7.95
C LEU A 109 3.56 -0.85 9.04
N ASN A 110 2.78 -1.17 10.08
CA ASN A 110 3.19 -2.13 11.10
C ASN A 110 3.29 -3.55 10.55
N GLU A 111 2.35 -3.99 9.71
CA GLU A 111 2.44 -5.31 9.07
C GLU A 111 3.66 -5.43 8.15
N ALA A 112 3.94 -4.39 7.36
CA ALA A 112 5.14 -4.40 6.54
C ALA A 112 6.43 -4.39 7.38
N ARG A 113 6.42 -3.73 8.54
CA ARG A 113 7.51 -3.78 9.53
C ARG A 113 7.66 -5.18 10.14
N ASP A 114 6.57 -5.82 10.51
CA ASP A 114 6.58 -7.15 11.12
C ASP A 114 7.06 -8.21 10.12
N GLY A 115 6.61 -8.11 8.86
CA GLY A 115 7.11 -8.92 7.74
C GLY A 115 8.59 -8.67 7.39
N ASN A 116 9.15 -7.53 7.79
CA ASN A 116 10.55 -7.16 7.57
C ASN A 116 11.37 -7.21 8.88
N GLY A 117 11.17 -8.24 9.69
CA GLY A 117 11.99 -8.51 10.89
C GLY A 117 11.87 -7.44 11.98
N GLY A 118 10.73 -6.76 12.06
CA GLY A 118 10.45 -5.71 13.05
C GLY A 118 11.01 -4.33 12.68
N GLN A 119 11.56 -4.15 11.48
CA GLN A 119 12.02 -2.86 10.96
C GLN A 119 11.17 -2.41 9.78
N LEU A 120 10.82 -1.12 9.70
CA LEU A 120 10.15 -0.61 8.51
C LEU A 120 11.06 -0.82 7.29
N PRO A 121 10.54 -1.37 6.18
CA PRO A 121 11.33 -1.51 4.97
C PRO A 121 11.79 -0.12 4.50
N LEU A 122 13.01 -0.04 4.01
CA LEU A 122 13.59 1.18 3.47
C LEU A 122 12.89 1.51 2.14
N ILE A 123 11.77 2.21 2.25
CA ILE A 123 10.92 2.70 1.17
C ILE A 123 10.74 4.20 1.40
N ASP A 124 10.85 4.97 0.32
CA ASP A 124 10.72 6.42 0.37
C ASP A 124 9.40 6.84 1.00
N ASP A 125 9.47 7.92 1.78
CA ASP A 125 8.39 8.49 2.59
C ASP A 125 7.86 7.59 3.73
N TRP A 126 8.04 6.27 3.73
CA TRP A 126 7.39 5.39 4.72
C TRP A 126 7.79 5.69 6.15
N ARG A 127 9.09 5.92 6.41
CA ARG A 127 9.57 6.32 7.74
C ARG A 127 8.97 7.66 8.18
N ASN A 128 8.97 8.63 7.28
CA ASN A 128 8.41 9.96 7.54
C ASN A 128 6.90 9.91 7.81
N ILE A 129 6.15 9.15 7.03
CA ILE A 129 4.71 8.92 7.21
C ILE A 129 4.46 8.23 8.56
N TYR A 130 5.21 7.18 8.87
CA TYR A 130 5.08 6.44 10.12
C TYR A 130 5.29 7.34 11.35
N ASP A 131 6.30 8.20 11.30
CA ASP A 131 6.64 9.12 12.38
C ASP A 131 5.60 10.25 12.51
N GLN A 132 5.17 10.85 11.40
CA GLN A 132 4.15 11.90 11.41
C GLN A 132 2.78 11.40 11.90
N LEU A 133 2.41 10.16 11.56
CA LEU A 133 1.20 9.53 12.05
C LEU A 133 1.34 8.95 13.47
N GLN A 134 2.53 9.01 14.07
CA GLN A 134 2.84 8.45 15.39
C GLN A 134 2.47 6.97 15.53
N CYS A 135 2.76 6.16 14.50
CA CYS A 135 2.31 4.77 14.42
C CYS A 135 2.86 3.86 15.52
N SER A 136 4.03 4.18 16.07
CA SER A 136 4.60 3.51 17.26
C SER A 136 3.70 3.62 18.49
N ARG A 137 2.92 4.71 18.61
CA ARG A 137 1.96 4.92 19.70
C ARG A 137 0.57 4.38 19.36
N ALA A 138 0.19 4.43 18.08
CA ALA A 138 -1.09 3.93 17.60
C ALA A 138 -1.22 2.39 17.77
N GLY A 139 -0.12 1.65 17.62
CA GLY A 139 -0.09 0.20 17.88
C GLY A 139 -0.29 -0.20 19.35
N LEU A 140 0.08 0.68 20.29
CA LEU A 140 -0.03 0.42 21.74
C LEU A 140 -1.38 0.84 22.33
N ALA A 141 -2.11 1.75 21.68
CA ALA A 141 -3.43 2.18 22.12
C ALA A 141 -4.56 1.16 21.81
N GLY A 142 -4.24 0.06 21.10
CA GLY A 142 -5.17 -1.02 20.79
C GLY A 142 -5.20 -2.15 21.83
N GLU A 143 -4.27 -2.20 22.78
CA GLU A 143 -4.15 -3.29 23.77
C GLU A 143 -4.51 -2.87 25.21
N SER A 144 -5.34 -1.86 25.40
CA SER A 144 -5.80 -1.44 26.73
C SER A 144 -7.31 -1.58 26.95
N GLN A 145 -7.99 -2.47 26.23
CA GLN A 145 -9.34 -2.93 26.59
C GLN A 145 -9.54 -4.40 26.19
N GLN A 146 -9.08 -5.33 27.03
CA GLN A 146 -9.81 -6.57 27.29
C GLN A 146 -9.28 -7.27 28.55
N SER A 147 -10.19 -7.33 29.54
CA SER A 147 -10.20 -8.07 30.82
C SER A 147 -9.37 -7.51 31.99
#